data_AF-A0A507B2X1-F1
#
_entry.id   AF-A0A507B2X1-F1
#
_cell.length_a   1.000
_cell.length_b   1.000
_cell.length_c   1.000
_cell.angle_alpha   90.00
_cell.angle_beta   90.00
_cell.angle_gamma   90.00
#
_symmetry.space_group_name_H-M   'P 1'
#
loop_
_entity.id
_entity.type
_entity.pdbx_description
1 polymer ?
#
loop_
_entity_poly.entity_id
_entity_poly.type
_entity_poly.pdbx_seq_one_letter_code
_entity_poly.pdbx_strand_id
1 'polypeptide(L)'
;MSHKSGGYFYCRYTYECPYTDAHGNRHIDDHYDSALYSYAAKQDHKAQSEWYSETFLPAAEADIQKNFYRDANRNKKGLKYDQFNSSYIKRLTFVWTDKPPTHNTGPLKGKIYGKEI
;
A
#
# COMPACT_ATOMS: atom_id res chain seq x y z
N MET A 1 27.42 21.46 -7.27
CA MET A 1 26.52 20.30 -7.41
C MET A 1 25.58 20.29 -6.22
N SER A 2 24.27 20.52 -6.45
CA SER A 2 23.27 20.64 -5.39
C SER A 2 22.99 19.26 -4.79
N HIS A 3 23.41 19.04 -3.55
CA HIS A 3 22.99 17.88 -2.77
C HIS A 3 21.49 18.03 -2.53
N LYS A 4 20.64 17.28 -3.23
CA LYS A 4 19.24 17.14 -2.84
C LYS A 4 19.23 16.54 -1.43
N SER A 5 19.04 17.36 -0.40
CA SER A 5 18.93 16.96 1.00
C SER A 5 17.53 16.38 1.29
N GLY A 6 17.06 15.48 0.43
CA GLY A 6 15.75 14.87 0.57
C GLY A 6 15.83 13.36 0.49
N GLY A 7 14.79 12.71 0.99
CA GLY A 7 14.60 11.28 1.00
C GLY A 7 13.18 10.97 0.54
N TYR A 8 12.58 9.95 1.14
CA TYR A 8 11.29 9.42 0.73
C TYR A 8 10.47 9.06 1.95
N PHE A 9 9.20 9.44 1.96
CA PHE A 9 8.23 8.74 2.79
C PHE A 9 7.87 7.44 2.09
N TYR A 10 7.96 6.36 2.83
CA TYR A 10 7.73 5.00 2.35
C TYR A 10 6.74 4.31 3.27
N CYS A 11 5.68 3.75 2.71
CA CYS A 11 4.74 2.93 3.45
C CYS A 11 4.45 1.60 2.73
N ARG A 12 4.74 0.49 3.41
CA ARG A 12 4.32 -0.86 3.04
C ARG A 12 3.10 -1.24 3.86
N TYR A 13 2.13 -1.85 3.20
CA TYR A 13 0.86 -2.22 3.82
C TYR A 13 0.32 -3.52 3.25
N THR A 14 -0.54 -4.17 4.03
CA THR A 14 -1.47 -5.18 3.54
C THR A 14 -2.90 -4.64 3.56
N TYR A 15 -3.76 -5.19 2.72
CA TYR A 15 -5.19 -4.89 2.71
C TYR A 15 -5.99 -6.12 3.14
N GLU A 16 -6.56 -6.06 4.35
CA GLU A 16 -7.32 -7.14 4.98
C GLU A 16 -8.82 -6.97 4.74
N CYS A 17 -9.27 -7.31 3.53
CA CYS A 17 -10.66 -7.09 3.11
C CYS A 17 -11.56 -8.25 3.54
N PRO A 18 -12.63 -8.00 4.32
CA PRO A 18 -13.64 -9.01 4.59
C PRO A 18 -14.39 -9.41 3.31
N TYR A 19 -14.74 -10.69 3.22
CA TYR A 19 -15.65 -11.18 2.18
C TYR A 19 -16.61 -12.24 2.72
N THR A 20 -17.75 -12.36 2.05
CA THR A 20 -18.72 -13.43 2.29
C THR A 20 -18.59 -14.47 1.18
N ASP A 21 -18.48 -15.74 1.56
CA ASP A 21 -18.41 -16.87 0.61
C ASP A 21 -19.80 -17.25 0.04
N ALA A 22 -19.82 -18.21 -0.89
CA ALA A 22 -21.06 -18.71 -1.50
C ALA A 22 -22.02 -19.39 -0.50
N HIS A 23 -21.52 -19.79 0.68
CA HIS A 23 -22.31 -20.41 1.74
C HIS A 23 -22.79 -19.39 2.79
N GLY A 24 -22.44 -18.11 2.63
CA GLY A 24 -22.82 -17.04 3.55
C GLY A 24 -21.88 -16.85 4.74
N ASN A 25 -20.75 -17.57 4.81
CA ASN A 25 -19.78 -17.38 5.89
C ASN A 25 -18.86 -16.19 5.60
N ARG A 26 -18.44 -15.49 6.66
CA ARG A 26 -17.59 -14.31 6.58
C ARG A 26 -16.13 -14.67 6.88
N HIS A 27 -15.24 -14.20 6.02
CA HIS A 27 -13.80 -14.45 6.05
C HIS A 27 -13.03 -13.13 5.81
N ILE A 28 -11.71 -13.19 5.91
CA ILE A 28 -10.80 -12.07 5.59
C ILE A 28 -9.83 -12.52 4.51
N ASP A 29 -9.61 -11.68 3.51
CA ASP A 29 -8.55 -11.80 2.51
C ASP A 29 -7.47 -10.77 2.81
N ASP A 30 -6.27 -11.23 3.16
CA ASP A 30 -5.11 -10.43 3.55
C ASP A 30 -3.93 -10.55 2.56
N HIS A 31 -4.16 -11.14 1.38
CA HIS A 31 -3.09 -11.47 0.43
C HIS A 31 -2.54 -10.27 -0.33
N TYR A 32 -3.23 -9.12 -0.29
CA TYR A 32 -2.77 -7.94 -1.01
C TYR A 32 -1.70 -7.20 -0.21
N ASP A 33 -0.43 -7.43 -0.56
CA ASP A 33 0.75 -6.71 -0.05
C ASP A 33 1.28 -5.73 -1.10
N SER A 34 1.40 -4.46 -0.73
CA SER A 34 1.89 -3.40 -1.61
C SER A 34 2.71 -2.38 -0.81
N ALA A 35 3.44 -1.55 -1.53
CA ALA A 35 4.13 -0.41 -0.95
C ALA A 35 4.06 0.80 -1.87
N LEU A 36 3.92 1.98 -1.27
CA LEU A 36 3.91 3.26 -1.96
C LEU A 36 4.97 4.18 -1.35
N TYR A 37 5.55 5.02 -2.18
CA TYR A 37 6.52 6.01 -1.74
C TYR A 37 6.47 7.27 -2.57
N SER A 38 6.87 8.40 -1.98
CA SER A 38 7.08 9.64 -2.72
C SER A 38 8.28 10.38 -2.15
N TYR A 39 8.88 11.24 -2.96
CA TYR A 39 9.96 12.09 -2.49
C TYR A 39 9.45 13.06 -1.41
N ALA A 40 10.23 13.21 -0.34
CA ALA A 40 9.95 14.14 0.74
C ALA A 40 11.26 14.71 1.30
N ALA A 41 11.28 16.01 1.58
CA ALA A 41 12.36 16.60 2.37
C ALA A 41 12.40 15.92 3.76
N LYS A 42 13.56 15.90 4.42
CA LYS A 42 13.64 15.40 5.79
C LYS A 42 12.76 16.29 6.68
N GLN A 43 11.70 15.73 7.25
CA GLN A 43 10.70 16.45 8.02
C GLN A 43 10.38 15.73 9.34
N ASP A 44 9.60 16.37 10.19
CA ASP A 44 9.17 15.85 11.48
C ASP A 44 8.00 14.86 11.37
N HIS A 45 7.58 14.31 12.51
CA HIS A 45 6.47 13.36 12.59
C HIS A 45 5.12 13.95 12.16
N LYS A 46 4.95 15.28 12.21
CA LYS A 46 3.72 15.93 11.79
C LYS A 46 3.58 15.84 10.27
N ALA A 47 4.62 16.19 9.54
CA ALA A 47 4.60 16.08 8.08
C ALA A 47 4.45 14.62 7.60
N GLN A 48 5.01 13.67 8.34
CA GLN A 48 4.79 12.25 8.06
C GLN A 48 3.30 11.88 8.22
N SER A 49 2.62 12.39 9.25
CA SER A 49 1.19 12.16 9.46
C SER A 49 0.34 12.82 8.38
N GLU A 50 0.66 14.06 8.00
CA GLU A 50 0.00 14.78 6.90
C GLU A 50 0.16 14.04 5.57
N TRP A 51 1.37 13.62 5.23
CA TRP A 51 1.63 12.79 4.05
C TRP A 51 0.80 11.50 4.07
N TYR A 52 0.67 10.85 5.23
CA TYR A 52 -0.12 9.63 5.33
C TYR A 52 -1.59 9.87 4.95
N SER A 53 -2.22 10.90 5.52
CA SER A 53 -3.63 11.18 5.29
C SER A 53 -3.91 11.78 3.92
N GLU A 54 -3.06 12.69 3.46
CA GLU A 54 -3.33 13.52 2.28
C GLU A 54 -2.76 12.93 0.99
N THR A 55 -1.69 12.13 1.09
CA THR A 55 -1.01 11.56 -0.08
C THR A 55 -1.15 10.04 -0.13
N PHE A 56 -0.75 9.35 0.95
CA PHE A 56 -0.74 7.88 0.95
C PHE A 56 -2.14 7.28 0.90
N LEU A 57 -3.08 7.69 1.75
CA LEU A 57 -4.41 7.08 1.80
C LEU A 57 -5.16 7.15 0.46
N PRO A 58 -5.25 8.30 -0.24
CA PRO A 58 -5.87 8.37 -1.56
C PRO A 58 -5.15 7.51 -2.61
N ALA A 59 -3.81 7.48 -2.58
CA ALA A 59 -3.03 6.67 -3.51
C ALA A 59 -3.18 5.16 -3.23
N ALA A 60 -3.26 4.77 -1.96
CA ALA A 60 -3.51 3.40 -1.55
C ALA A 60 -4.91 2.94 -1.98
N GLU A 61 -5.93 3.79 -1.81
CA GLU A 61 -7.27 3.52 -2.34
C GLU A 61 -7.23 3.27 -3.84
N ALA A 62 -6.61 4.16 -4.63
CA ALA A 62 -6.49 3.98 -6.08
C ALA A 62 -5.74 2.69 -6.45
N ASP A 63 -4.68 2.37 -5.71
CA ASP A 63 -3.89 1.15 -5.90
C ASP A 63 -4.70 -0.12 -5.63
N ILE A 64 -5.45 -0.14 -4.52
CA ILE A 64 -6.32 -1.26 -4.11
C ILE A 64 -7.48 -1.40 -5.10
N GLN A 65 -8.13 -0.30 -5.50
CA GLN A 65 -9.22 -0.33 -6.48
C GLN A 65 -8.75 -0.92 -7.81
N LYS A 66 -7.56 -0.54 -8.27
CA LYS A 66 -7.00 -0.98 -9.55
C LYS A 66 -6.52 -2.42 -9.54
N ASN A 67 -5.90 -2.88 -8.45
CA ASN A 67 -5.21 -4.17 -8.43
C ASN A 67 -5.94 -5.23 -7.61
N PHE A 68 -6.50 -4.89 -6.44
CA PHE A 68 -7.24 -5.84 -5.62
C PHE A 68 -8.68 -5.99 -6.12
N TYR A 69 -9.45 -4.91 -6.14
CA TYR A 69 -10.88 -4.98 -6.48
C TYR A 69 -11.13 -5.34 -7.94
N ARG A 70 -10.19 -5.05 -8.84
CA ARG A 70 -10.28 -5.50 -10.24
C ARG A 70 -10.42 -7.01 -10.36
N ASP A 71 -9.65 -7.76 -9.57
CA ASP A 71 -9.67 -9.22 -9.58
C ASP A 71 -10.76 -9.78 -8.64
N ALA A 72 -10.92 -9.17 -7.47
CA ALA A 72 -11.97 -9.52 -6.51
C ALA A 72 -13.36 -9.44 -7.16
N ASN A 73 -13.66 -8.39 -7.94
CA ASN A 73 -14.96 -8.24 -8.61
C ASN A 73 -15.17 -9.19 -9.78
N ARG A 74 -14.10 -9.79 -10.31
CA ARG A 74 -14.15 -10.76 -11.43
C ARG A 74 -14.05 -12.20 -10.96
N ASN A 75 -14.05 -12.44 -9.66
CA ASN A 75 -13.90 -13.77 -9.11
C ASN A 75 -15.05 -14.69 -9.57
N LYS A 76 -14.69 -15.92 -9.95
CA LYS A 76 -15.66 -16.95 -10.36
C LYS A 76 -16.15 -17.83 -9.19
N LYS A 77 -15.71 -17.51 -7.97
CA LYS A 77 -15.98 -18.29 -6.75
C LYS A 77 -17.23 -17.81 -6.00
N GLY A 78 -17.91 -16.78 -6.51
CA GLY A 78 -19.10 -16.19 -5.88
C GLY A 78 -18.80 -15.42 -4.60
N LEU A 79 -17.53 -15.04 -4.37
CA LEU A 79 -17.13 -14.28 -3.19
C LEU A 79 -17.64 -12.85 -3.32
N LYS A 80 -18.21 -12.32 -2.23
CA LYS A 80 -18.69 -10.94 -2.15
C LYS A 80 -17.81 -10.18 -1.16
N TYR A 81 -16.93 -9.34 -1.69
CA TYR A 81 -16.03 -8.52 -0.89
C TYR A 81 -16.75 -7.26 -0.40
N ASP A 82 -16.41 -6.81 0.80
CA ASP A 82 -16.83 -5.52 1.31
C ASP A 82 -16.31 -4.38 0.40
N GLN A 83 -17.00 -3.24 0.40
CA GLN A 83 -16.50 -2.04 -0.28
C GLN A 83 -15.21 -1.54 0.36
N PHE A 84 -14.46 -0.73 -0.40
CA PHE A 84 -13.22 -0.16 0.10
C PHE A 84 -13.43 0.56 1.42
N ASN A 85 -12.57 0.26 2.38
CA ASN A 85 -12.50 0.89 3.68
C ASN A 85 -11.03 0.99 4.10
N SER A 86 -10.58 2.20 4.43
CA SER A 86 -9.20 2.47 4.83
C SER A 86 -8.82 1.80 6.16
N SER A 87 -9.78 1.43 7.00
CA SER A 87 -9.52 0.68 8.25
C SER A 87 -9.02 -0.76 8.02
N TYR A 88 -9.21 -1.29 6.82
CA TYR A 88 -8.67 -2.59 6.40
C TYR A 88 -7.21 -2.51 5.95
N ILE A 89 -6.64 -1.30 5.82
CA ILE A 89 -5.22 -1.12 5.56
C ILE A 89 -4.43 -1.39 6.85
N LYS A 90 -3.57 -2.42 6.83
CA LYS A 90 -2.60 -2.66 7.90
C LYS A 90 -1.22 -2.19 7.46
N ARG A 91 -0.69 -1.20 8.16
CA ARG A 91 0.67 -0.71 7.93
C ARG A 91 1.67 -1.72 8.48
N LEU A 92 2.54 -2.22 7.61
CA LEU A 92 3.66 -3.07 7.99
C LEU A 92 4.93 -2.26 8.24
N THR A 93 5.13 -1.21 7.45
CA THR A 93 6.29 -0.32 7.58
C THR A 93 5.84 1.08 7.20
N PHE A 94 6.21 2.07 8.00
CA PHE A 94 5.97 3.46 7.67
C PHE A 94 7.10 4.34 8.19
N VAL A 95 7.97 4.78 7.28
CA VAL A 95 9.22 5.46 7.64
C VAL A 95 9.58 6.52 6.62
N TRP A 96 10.36 7.49 7.06
CA TRP A 96 11.19 8.29 6.16
C TRP A 96 12.52 7.56 5.93
N THR A 97 13.01 7.55 4.70
CA THR A 97 14.28 6.90 4.33
C THR A 97 15.03 7.71 3.27
N ASP A 98 16.37 7.71 3.31
CA ASP A 98 17.19 8.35 2.28
C ASP A 98 16.97 7.71 0.89
N LYS A 99 16.70 6.39 0.88
CA LYS A 99 16.40 5.61 -0.33
C LYS A 99 15.29 4.61 -0.04
N PRO A 100 14.31 4.41 -0.94
CA PRO A 100 13.30 3.39 -0.75
C PRO A 100 13.91 1.99 -0.62
N PRO A 101 13.32 1.08 0.18
CA PRO A 101 13.73 -0.31 0.23
C PRO A 101 13.74 -0.94 -1.16
N THR A 102 14.65 -1.90 -1.39
CA THR A 102 14.74 -2.64 -2.65
C THR A 102 14.47 -4.12 -2.44
N HIS A 103 14.10 -4.83 -3.50
CA HIS A 103 13.99 -6.28 -3.46
C HIS A 103 15.37 -6.89 -3.23
N ASN A 104 15.49 -7.76 -2.22
CA ASN A 104 16.76 -8.40 -1.86
C ASN A 104 17.03 -9.69 -2.66
N THR A 105 15.99 -10.28 -3.27
CA THR A 105 16.04 -11.58 -3.95
C THR A 105 15.16 -11.60 -5.22
N GLY A 106 15.34 -12.65 -6.02
CA GLY A 106 14.49 -12.93 -7.20
C GLY A 106 14.75 -12.03 -8.41
N PRO A 107 13.89 -12.10 -9.44
CA PRO A 107 14.06 -11.37 -10.70
C PRO A 107 14.01 -9.85 -10.58
N LEU A 108 13.47 -9.33 -9.47
CA LEU A 108 13.37 -7.90 -9.19
C LEU A 108 14.51 -7.40 -8.28
N LYS A 109 15.48 -8.25 -7.94
CA LYS A 109 16.59 -7.89 -7.04
C LYS A 109 17.24 -6.56 -7.45
N GLY A 110 17.40 -5.67 -6.48
CA GLY A 110 17.97 -4.33 -6.67
C GLY A 110 17.00 -3.27 -7.21
N LYS A 111 15.78 -3.64 -7.62
CA LYS A 111 14.72 -2.68 -7.93
C LYS A 111 14.03 -2.22 -6.64
N ILE A 112 13.51 -0.99 -6.64
CA ILE A 112 12.72 -0.46 -5.53
C ILE A 112 11.51 -1.37 -5.29
N TYR A 113 11.27 -1.69 -4.02
CA TYR A 113 10.05 -2.37 -3.59
C TYR A 113 8.95 -1.32 -3.43
N GLY A 114 7.90 -1.40 -4.23
CA GLY A 114 6.78 -0.45 -4.18
C GLY A 114 6.66 0.45 -5.41
N LYS A 115 5.69 1.35 -5.37
CA LYS A 115 5.31 2.24 -6.48
C LYS A 115 5.46 3.70 -6.06
N GLU A 116 6.02 4.51 -6.96
CA GLU A 116 6.11 5.96 -6.75
C GLU A 116 4.75 6.62 -6.94
N ILE A 117 4.41 7.58 -6.07
CA ILE A 117 3.15 8.33 -6.09
C ILE A 117 3.40 9.84 -6.01
#